data_AF-A0A166KNV7-F1
#
_entry.id   AF-A0A166KNV7-F1
#
_cell.length_a   1.000
_cell.length_b   1.000
_cell.length_c   1.000
_cell.angle_alpha   90.00
_cell.angle_beta   90.00
_cell.angle_gamma   90.00
#
_symmetry.space_group_name_H-M   'P 1'
#
loop_
_entity.id
_entity.type
_entity.pdbx_description
1 polymer ?
#
loop_
_entity_poly.entity_id
_entity_poly.type
_entity_poly.pdbx_seq_one_letter_code
_entity_poly.pdbx_strand_id
1 'polypeptide(L)'
;MSDKPTVFIASSSEAISVAEAVHIKLEQEMRVKLWENAFDLSSITITTLIGKTKEADYAVFVFHPDDKTLIREKEYSSVRDNVVLELGMFIGALGLEKCFILVPKSAETTFRLPTDLAGVTASFYDDQEPDLTDAVTGSCAKIKQSVKKLEAAKTKTETTSETETLRQQLHSTQSQIWSMNHDIQRANEQSQSLLESIKHHFFSIAKPATPAEIKAWEDGAKASYLKEIKIGNHGVYYVDREVIVPPLHGAGSISLIVASGVKVYGIDKWSHNSIYYMDGFRTDARV
;
A
#
# COMPACT_ATOMS: atom_id res chain seq x y z
N MET A 1 1.82 -40.64 -1.78
CA MET A 1 3.03 -40.23 -1.06
C MET A 1 2.79 -38.79 -0.63
N SER A 2 2.64 -38.52 0.66
CA SER A 2 2.40 -37.13 1.11
C SER A 2 3.71 -36.37 0.95
N ASP A 3 3.69 -35.29 0.15
CA ASP A 3 4.87 -34.44 -0.01
C ASP A 3 5.16 -33.74 1.32
N LYS A 4 6.44 -33.58 1.68
CA LYS A 4 6.79 -32.93 2.95
C LYS A 4 6.29 -31.49 2.94
N PRO A 5 5.65 -30.98 4.03
CA PRO A 5 5.20 -29.60 4.06
C PRO A 5 6.39 -28.65 3.92
N THR A 6 6.20 -27.57 3.18
CA THR A 6 7.24 -26.56 2.96
C THR A 6 7.20 -25.52 4.07
N VAL A 7 8.35 -25.27 4.70
CA VAL A 7 8.50 -24.29 5.78
C VAL A 7 9.42 -23.18 5.34
N PHE A 8 8.93 -21.95 5.36
CA PHE A 8 9.76 -20.77 5.19
C PHE A 8 10.37 -20.36 6.54
N ILE A 9 11.66 -20.05 6.58
CA ILE A 9 12.33 -19.51 7.78
C ILE A 9 12.85 -18.12 7.44
N ALA A 10 12.49 -17.12 8.23
CA ALA A 10 13.05 -15.77 8.14
C ALA A 10 13.67 -15.32 9.47
N SER A 11 14.73 -14.53 9.34
CA SER A 11 15.45 -13.91 10.44
C SER A 11 16.08 -12.61 9.99
N SER A 12 16.59 -11.82 10.93
CA SER A 12 17.59 -10.80 10.63
C SER A 12 18.95 -11.44 10.29
N SER A 13 19.89 -10.65 9.80
CA SER A 13 21.26 -11.11 9.55
C SER A 13 21.98 -11.47 10.85
N GLU A 14 21.62 -10.81 11.94
CA GLU A 14 22.15 -11.01 13.28
C GLU A 14 21.69 -12.36 13.89
N ALA A 15 20.49 -12.83 13.53
CA ALA A 15 19.94 -14.10 14.02
C ALA A 15 20.09 -15.28 13.03
N ILE A 16 20.91 -15.13 11.99
CA ILE A 16 21.03 -16.12 10.91
C ILE A 16 21.50 -17.49 11.42
N SER A 17 22.43 -17.52 12.37
CA SER A 17 22.95 -18.75 12.97
C SER A 17 21.88 -19.53 13.74
N VAL A 18 20.93 -18.83 14.36
CA VAL A 18 19.76 -19.44 15.00
C VAL A 18 18.81 -19.99 13.94
N ALA A 19 18.60 -19.26 12.85
CA ALA A 19 17.76 -19.72 11.74
C ALA A 19 18.33 -20.96 11.03
N GLU A 20 19.65 -21.05 10.87
CA GLU A 20 20.36 -22.26 10.40
C GLU A 20 20.17 -23.43 11.38
N ALA A 21 20.27 -23.20 12.69
CA ALA A 21 20.01 -24.24 13.68
C ALA A 21 18.56 -24.77 13.60
N VAL A 22 17.59 -23.88 13.37
CA VAL A 22 16.19 -24.26 13.13
C VAL A 22 16.07 -25.07 11.84
N HIS A 23 16.75 -24.66 10.77
CA HIS A 23 16.80 -25.42 9.51
C HIS A 23 17.22 -26.86 9.76
N ILE A 24 18.37 -27.06 10.41
CA ILE A 24 18.93 -28.38 10.71
C ILE A 24 17.93 -29.24 11.49
N LYS A 25 17.21 -28.66 12.45
CA LYS A 25 16.23 -29.43 13.24
C LYS A 25 14.97 -29.79 12.46
N LEU A 26 14.58 -29.01 11.44
CA LEU A 26 13.31 -29.19 10.71
C LEU A 26 13.45 -29.98 9.40
N GLU A 27 14.62 -29.96 8.74
CA GLU A 27 14.83 -30.54 7.39
C GLU A 27 14.51 -32.04 7.27
N GLN A 28 14.64 -32.79 8.36
CA GLN A 28 14.35 -34.23 8.36
C GLN A 28 12.88 -34.52 8.05
N GLU A 29 11.96 -33.65 8.47
CA GLU A 29 10.51 -33.87 8.40
C GLU A 29 9.82 -32.92 7.42
N MET A 30 10.47 -31.81 7.06
CA MET A 30 9.87 -30.70 6.31
C MET A 30 10.81 -30.22 5.20
N ARG A 31 10.26 -29.62 4.15
CA ARG A 31 11.07 -28.96 3.11
C ARG A 31 11.35 -27.53 3.56
N VAL A 32 12.53 -27.31 4.13
CA VAL A 32 12.90 -26.01 4.69
C VAL A 32 13.44 -25.09 3.60
N LYS A 33 12.96 -23.85 3.57
CA LYS A 33 13.49 -22.75 2.77
C LYS A 33 13.96 -21.65 3.72
N LEU A 34 15.26 -21.60 3.98
CA LEU A 34 15.87 -20.53 4.76
C LEU A 34 15.98 -19.27 3.89
N TRP A 35 15.54 -18.15 4.44
CA TRP A 35 15.64 -16.84 3.83
C TRP A 35 16.80 -16.07 4.47
N GLU A 36 17.89 -15.94 3.72
CA GLU A 36 19.06 -15.17 4.13
C GLU A 36 18.82 -13.70 3.77
N ASN A 37 18.85 -12.81 4.77
CA ASN A 37 18.28 -11.47 4.63
C ASN A 37 19.29 -10.38 4.22
N ALA A 38 18.76 -9.42 3.45
CA ALA A 38 18.94 -7.97 3.61
C ALA A 38 20.04 -7.16 2.87
N PHE A 39 20.86 -7.70 1.95
CA PHE A 39 21.93 -6.88 1.32
C PHE A 39 22.14 -6.95 -0.19
N ASP A 40 21.19 -7.46 -0.98
CA ASP A 40 21.25 -7.22 -2.43
C ASP A 40 20.60 -5.86 -2.75
N LEU A 41 21.45 -4.84 -2.88
CA LEU A 41 21.16 -3.42 -3.15
C LEU A 41 20.36 -3.16 -4.44
N SER A 42 19.71 -4.16 -5.05
CA SER A 42 18.98 -3.98 -6.32
C SER A 42 17.82 -4.92 -6.66
N SER A 43 17.31 -5.85 -5.82
CA SER A 43 16.28 -6.78 -6.35
C SER A 43 15.24 -7.42 -5.43
N ILE A 44 15.31 -7.33 -4.11
CA ILE A 44 14.27 -7.96 -3.27
C ILE A 44 13.10 -6.98 -3.11
N THR A 45 12.09 -7.15 -3.96
CA THR A 45 10.84 -6.38 -3.88
C THR A 45 9.84 -7.11 -2.98
N ILE A 46 8.90 -6.37 -2.39
CA ILE A 46 7.72 -6.93 -1.70
C ILE A 46 7.06 -8.05 -2.55
N THR A 47 7.10 -7.93 -3.89
CA THR A 47 6.59 -8.93 -4.83
C THR A 47 7.27 -10.30 -4.70
N THR A 48 8.58 -10.35 -4.49
CA THR A 48 9.32 -11.61 -4.27
C THR A 48 8.85 -12.29 -3.00
N LEU A 49 8.67 -11.52 -1.93
CA LEU A 49 8.20 -12.01 -0.64
C LEU A 49 6.75 -12.54 -0.74
N ILE A 50 5.87 -11.84 -1.48
CA ILE A 50 4.52 -12.34 -1.84
C ILE A 50 4.60 -13.64 -2.65
N GLY A 51 5.61 -13.80 -3.52
CA GLY A 51 5.85 -15.06 -4.21
C GLY A 51 6.13 -16.20 -3.23
N LYS A 52 6.99 -15.94 -2.23
CA LYS A 52 7.37 -16.94 -1.21
C LYS A 52 6.22 -17.34 -0.30
N THR A 53 5.31 -16.44 0.04
CA THR A 53 4.11 -16.82 0.81
C THR A 53 3.24 -17.85 0.09
N LYS A 54 3.24 -17.87 -1.25
CA LYS A 54 2.49 -18.86 -2.05
C LYS A 54 3.17 -20.22 -2.15
N GLU A 55 4.48 -20.27 -1.90
CA GLU A 55 5.29 -21.49 -1.99
C GLU A 55 5.43 -22.24 -0.65
N ALA A 56 4.99 -21.64 0.45
CA ALA A 56 5.17 -22.16 1.80
C ALA A 56 3.83 -22.63 2.38
N ASP A 57 3.86 -23.75 3.10
CA ASP A 57 2.71 -24.23 3.87
C ASP A 57 2.71 -23.64 5.28
N TYR A 58 3.89 -23.38 5.82
CA TYR A 58 4.14 -22.83 7.15
C TYR A 58 5.29 -21.83 7.13
N ALA A 59 5.37 -20.99 8.15
CA ALA A 59 6.46 -20.04 8.31
C ALA A 59 6.97 -19.97 9.74
N VAL A 60 8.28 -19.81 9.90
CA VAL A 60 8.98 -19.66 11.17
C VAL A 60 9.79 -18.36 11.12
N PHE A 61 9.57 -17.50 12.10
CA PHE A 61 10.26 -16.22 12.22
C PHE A 61 11.13 -16.23 13.47
N VAL A 62 12.44 -16.08 13.29
CA VAL A 62 13.39 -15.97 14.38
C VAL A 62 13.49 -14.50 14.76
N PHE A 63 13.00 -14.19 15.96
CA PHE A 63 13.06 -12.86 16.52
C PHE A 63 14.33 -12.72 17.34
N HIS A 64 15.03 -11.62 17.11
CA HIS A 64 16.24 -11.27 17.84
C HIS A 64 16.18 -9.78 18.24
N PRO A 65 16.74 -9.40 19.41
CA PRO A 65 16.82 -8.03 19.90
C PRO A 65 17.78 -7.14 19.09
N ASP A 66 17.53 -7.01 17.79
CA ASP A 66 18.39 -6.27 16.85
C ASP A 66 18.31 -4.77 17.05
N ASP A 67 17.10 -4.27 17.30
CA ASP A 67 16.79 -2.86 17.33
C ASP A 67 16.33 -2.42 18.73
N LYS A 68 16.27 -1.10 18.89
CA LYS A 68 15.74 -0.45 20.09
C LYS A 68 14.63 0.51 19.71
N THR A 69 13.55 0.49 20.47
CA THR A 69 12.40 1.37 20.25
C THR A 69 12.13 2.20 21.49
N LEU A 70 11.97 3.52 21.31
CA LEU A 70 11.58 4.45 22.37
C LEU A 70 10.07 4.66 22.33
N ILE A 71 9.37 4.27 23.39
CA ILE A 71 7.91 4.37 23.49
C ILE A 71 7.54 5.01 24.82
N ARG A 72 6.88 6.19 24.76
CA ARG A 72 6.49 6.94 25.96
C ARG A 72 7.68 7.08 26.93
N GLU A 73 8.82 7.51 26.39
CA GLU A 73 10.09 7.73 27.12
C GLU A 73 10.73 6.48 27.74
N LYS A 74 10.25 5.27 27.41
CA LYS A 74 10.88 4.01 27.81
C LYS A 74 11.51 3.32 26.61
N GLU A 75 12.76 2.91 26.78
CA GLU A 75 13.53 2.17 25.79
C GLU A 75 13.26 0.67 25.95
N TYR A 76 12.94 0.01 24.83
CA TYR A 76 12.70 -1.42 24.75
C TYR A 76 13.58 -1.99 23.65
N SER A 77 13.96 -3.26 23.79
CA SER A 77 14.54 -4.00 22.67
C SER A 77 13.43 -4.58 21.79
N SER A 78 13.65 -4.58 20.48
CA SER A 78 12.67 -4.96 19.47
C SER A 78 13.28 -5.79 18.35
N VAL A 79 12.43 -6.55 17.66
CA VAL A 79 12.79 -7.17 16.38
C VAL A 79 13.05 -6.07 15.37
N ARG A 80 13.93 -6.37 14.41
CA ARG A 80 14.01 -5.60 13.18
C ARG A 80 12.66 -5.49 12.46
N ASP A 81 12.31 -4.27 12.05
CA ASP A 81 11.03 -3.96 11.40
C ASP A 81 10.73 -4.83 10.17
N ASN A 82 11.76 -5.17 9.38
CA ASN A 82 11.61 -6.03 8.20
C ASN A 82 11.07 -7.43 8.55
N VAL A 83 11.55 -8.03 9.64
CA VAL A 83 11.12 -9.37 10.07
C VAL A 83 9.67 -9.32 10.56
N VAL A 84 9.25 -8.21 11.17
CA VAL A 84 7.85 -7.97 11.56
C VAL A 84 6.95 -7.81 10.33
N LEU A 85 7.40 -7.06 9.31
CA LEU A 85 6.69 -6.93 8.04
C LEU A 85 6.52 -8.28 7.34
N GLU A 86 7.60 -9.07 7.26
CA GLU A 86 7.58 -10.42 6.68
C GLU A 86 6.58 -11.32 7.43
N LEU A 87 6.62 -11.34 8.76
CA LEU A 87 5.63 -12.05 9.58
C LEU A 87 4.20 -11.63 9.23
N GLY A 88 3.93 -10.32 9.15
CA GLY A 88 2.60 -9.80 8.80
C GLY A 88 2.12 -10.29 7.43
N MET A 89 3.01 -10.33 6.44
CA MET A 89 2.68 -10.83 5.10
C MET A 89 2.37 -12.33 5.07
N PHE A 90 3.12 -13.13 5.83
CA PHE A 90 2.87 -14.56 5.94
C PHE A 90 1.61 -14.87 6.74
N ILE A 91 1.31 -14.12 7.81
CA ILE A 91 0.03 -14.23 8.52
C ILE A 91 -1.14 -13.95 7.57
N GLY A 92 -1.04 -12.87 6.77
CA GLY A 92 -2.08 -12.51 5.80
C GLY A 92 -2.32 -13.57 4.72
N ALA A 93 -1.28 -14.33 4.34
CA ALA A 93 -1.35 -15.34 3.29
C ALA A 93 -1.69 -16.75 3.81
N LEU A 94 -1.10 -17.17 4.93
CA LEU A 94 -1.19 -18.54 5.44
C LEU A 94 -2.20 -18.71 6.58
N GLY A 95 -2.56 -17.61 7.25
CA GLY A 95 -3.24 -17.64 8.54
C GLY A 95 -2.27 -17.62 9.70
N LEU A 96 -2.78 -17.21 10.85
CA LEU A 96 -2.00 -17.00 12.08
C LEU A 96 -1.57 -18.33 12.72
N GLU A 97 -2.34 -19.40 12.53
CA GLU A 97 -2.08 -20.75 13.03
C GLU A 97 -0.94 -21.49 12.31
N LYS A 98 -0.52 -20.99 11.14
CA LYS A 98 0.58 -21.57 10.35
C LYS A 98 1.89 -20.77 10.43
N CYS A 99 1.88 -19.69 11.20
CA CYS A 99 3.05 -18.87 11.47
C CYS A 99 3.54 -19.10 12.90
N PHE A 100 4.84 -19.32 13.04
CA PHE A 100 5.50 -19.57 14.32
C PHE A 100 6.57 -18.52 14.56
N ILE A 101 6.75 -18.11 15.82
CA ILE A 101 7.79 -17.16 16.21
C ILE A 101 8.73 -17.87 17.19
N LEU A 102 10.04 -17.73 16.98
CA LEU A 102 11.06 -18.11 17.96
C LEU A 102 11.62 -16.85 18.61
N VAL A 103 11.64 -16.81 19.93
CA VAL A 103 12.15 -15.68 20.71
C VAL A 103 13.22 -16.20 21.69
N PRO A 104 14.34 -15.49 21.91
CA PRO A 104 15.28 -15.86 22.97
C PRO A 104 14.61 -15.74 24.34
N LYS A 105 14.85 -16.71 25.23
CA LYS A 105 14.31 -16.71 26.62
C LYS A 105 14.72 -15.45 27.38
N SER A 106 15.95 -14.96 27.21
CA SER A 106 16.40 -13.72 27.85
C SER A 106 15.54 -12.50 27.49
N ALA A 107 14.86 -12.55 26.34
CA ALA A 107 13.99 -11.49 25.88
C ALA A 107 12.51 -11.68 26.28
N GLU A 108 12.13 -12.78 26.95
CA GLU A 108 10.74 -13.07 27.35
C GLU A 108 10.07 -11.91 28.11
N THR A 109 10.84 -11.14 28.88
CA THR A 109 10.35 -10.02 29.70
C THR A 109 10.60 -8.63 29.12
N THR A 110 11.47 -8.52 28.13
CA THR A 110 11.94 -7.24 27.56
C THR A 110 11.48 -7.03 26.12
N PHE A 111 11.08 -8.11 25.44
CA PHE A 111 10.66 -8.10 24.05
C PHE A 111 9.18 -7.77 23.94
N ARG A 112 8.90 -6.56 23.46
CA ARG A 112 7.52 -6.14 23.23
C ARG A 112 7.03 -6.69 21.88
N LEU A 113 6.45 -7.88 21.90
CA LEU A 113 5.59 -8.33 20.81
C LEU A 113 4.36 -7.39 20.72
N PRO A 114 3.99 -6.87 19.53
CA PRO A 114 2.72 -6.18 19.34
C PRO A 114 1.57 -7.01 19.92
N THR A 115 0.71 -6.40 20.73
CA THR A 115 -0.40 -7.09 21.41
C THR A 115 -1.37 -7.77 20.44
N ASP A 116 -1.44 -7.27 19.20
CA ASP A 116 -2.25 -7.83 18.12
C ASP A 116 -1.66 -9.16 17.58
N LEU A 117 -0.39 -9.46 17.87
CA LEU A 117 0.26 -10.75 17.56
C LEU A 117 0.16 -11.77 18.70
N ALA A 118 -0.61 -11.49 19.77
CA ALA A 118 -0.80 -12.39 20.91
C ALA A 118 -1.46 -13.75 20.56
N GLY A 119 -1.93 -13.94 19.32
CA GLY A 119 -2.41 -15.22 18.80
C GLY A 119 -1.33 -16.06 18.10
N VAL A 120 -0.23 -15.47 17.64
CA VAL A 120 0.82 -16.22 16.93
C VAL A 120 1.51 -17.16 17.91
N THR A 121 1.79 -18.40 17.50
CA THR A 121 2.44 -19.38 18.38
C THR A 121 3.90 -18.98 18.57
N ALA A 122 4.19 -18.29 19.67
CA ALA A 122 5.53 -17.98 20.11
C ALA A 122 6.13 -19.17 20.89
N SER A 123 7.37 -19.53 20.57
CA SER A 123 8.18 -20.46 21.33
C SER A 123 9.50 -19.82 21.71
N PHE A 124 10.02 -20.20 22.87
CA PHE A 124 11.24 -19.63 23.41
C PHE A 124 12.41 -20.61 23.32
N TYR A 125 13.55 -20.15 22.82
CA TYR A 125 14.78 -20.93 22.76
C TYR A 125 15.79 -20.43 23.80
N ASP A 126 16.68 -21.33 24.23
CA ASP A 126 17.67 -21.01 25.26
C ASP A 126 18.88 -20.31 24.67
N ASP A 127 18.91 -18.98 24.71
CA ASP A 127 20.00 -18.18 24.15
C ASP A 127 21.29 -18.22 25.00
N GLN A 128 21.27 -18.91 26.14
CA GLN A 128 22.45 -19.16 26.97
C GLN A 128 23.11 -20.53 26.67
N GLU A 129 22.44 -21.39 25.89
CA GLU A 129 22.99 -22.68 25.48
C GLU A 129 24.06 -22.47 24.37
N PRO A 130 25.31 -22.93 24.57
CA PRO A 130 26.37 -22.73 23.57
C PRO A 130 26.11 -23.41 22.23
N ASP A 131 25.44 -24.58 22.24
CA ASP A 131 25.05 -25.26 21.00
C ASP A 131 23.67 -24.77 20.55
N LEU A 132 23.64 -23.93 19.51
CA LEU A 132 22.40 -23.37 18.96
C LEU A 132 21.41 -24.45 18.50
N THR A 133 21.90 -25.61 18.05
CA THR A 133 21.01 -26.69 17.64
C THR A 133 20.29 -27.26 18.86
N ASP A 134 20.98 -27.41 20.00
CA ASP A 134 20.35 -27.84 21.25
C ASP A 134 19.44 -26.73 21.82
N ALA A 135 19.87 -25.47 21.76
CA ALA A 135 19.09 -24.30 22.16
C ALA A 135 17.68 -24.27 21.55
N VAL A 136 17.57 -24.56 20.24
CA VAL A 136 16.29 -24.51 19.51
C VAL A 136 15.52 -25.83 19.53
N THR A 137 16.08 -26.91 20.08
CA THR A 137 15.48 -28.26 20.02
C THR A 137 14.07 -28.29 20.59
N GLY A 138 13.87 -27.70 21.77
CA GLY A 138 12.54 -27.64 22.41
C GLY A 138 11.51 -26.87 21.57
N SER A 139 11.93 -25.75 20.97
CA SER A 139 11.07 -24.93 20.10
C SER A 139 10.73 -25.66 18.80
N CYS A 140 11.72 -26.28 18.16
CA CYS A 140 11.51 -27.05 16.94
C CYS A 140 10.59 -28.25 17.18
N ALA A 141 10.72 -28.93 18.32
CA ALA A 141 9.83 -30.04 18.69
C ALA A 141 8.36 -29.59 18.78
N LYS A 142 8.09 -28.42 19.40
CA LYS A 142 6.74 -27.84 19.46
C LYS A 142 6.19 -27.50 18.08
N ILE A 143 7.00 -26.87 17.22
CA ILE A 143 6.62 -26.55 15.85
C ILE A 143 6.25 -27.82 15.07
N LYS A 144 7.10 -28.86 15.13
CA LYS A 144 6.82 -30.15 14.49
C LYS A 144 5.52 -30.76 14.97
N GLN A 145 5.24 -30.69 16.27
CA GLN A 145 3.99 -31.21 16.82
C GLN A 145 2.77 -30.42 16.32
N SER A 146 2.86 -29.09 16.26
CA SER A 146 1.80 -28.23 15.71
C SER A 146 1.54 -28.53 14.23
N VAL A 147 2.59 -28.61 13.42
CA VAL A 147 2.47 -28.97 11.99
C VAL A 147 1.85 -30.35 11.84
N LYS A 148 2.33 -31.38 12.58
CA LYS A 148 1.72 -32.72 12.53
C LYS A 148 0.24 -32.72 12.88
N LYS A 149 -0.17 -31.93 13.88
CA LYS A 149 -1.57 -31.79 14.27
C LYS A 149 -2.40 -31.14 13.16
N LEU A 150 -1.88 -30.09 12.53
CA LEU A 150 -2.54 -29.38 11.43
C LEU A 150 -2.63 -30.26 10.18
N GLU A 151 -1.56 -30.97 9.81
CA GLU A 151 -1.56 -31.93 8.70
C GLU A 151 -2.48 -33.14 8.95
N ALA A 152 -2.54 -33.65 10.19
CA ALA A 152 -3.48 -34.71 10.55
C ALA A 152 -4.93 -34.22 10.51
N ALA A 153 -5.19 -32.98 10.93
CA ALA A 153 -6.50 -32.36 10.80
C ALA A 153 -6.88 -32.15 9.32
N LYS A 154 -5.92 -31.73 8.48
CA LYS A 154 -6.06 -31.63 7.03
C LYS A 154 -6.40 -32.98 6.40
N THR A 155 -5.66 -34.05 6.74
CA THR A 155 -5.92 -35.42 6.27
C THR A 155 -7.29 -35.96 6.73
N LYS A 156 -7.74 -35.57 7.93
CA LYS A 156 -9.09 -35.91 8.44
C LYS A 156 -10.20 -35.08 7.78
N THR A 157 -9.82 -33.94 7.22
CA THR A 157 -10.66 -33.03 6.43
C THR A 157 -10.52 -33.28 4.92
N GLU A 158 -9.60 -34.15 4.46
CA GLU A 158 -9.39 -34.51 3.05
C GLU A 158 -10.49 -35.41 2.46
N THR A 159 -11.60 -35.62 3.17
CA THR A 159 -12.89 -36.01 2.55
C THR A 159 -13.82 -34.81 2.30
N THR A 160 -13.34 -33.58 2.42
CA THR A 160 -14.15 -32.36 2.47
C THR A 160 -13.36 -31.30 1.72
N SER A 161 -13.92 -30.34 0.99
CA SER A 161 -15.27 -29.93 0.65
C SER A 161 -15.04 -28.64 -0.14
N GLU A 162 -15.84 -28.35 -1.17
CA GLU A 162 -15.75 -27.12 -1.99
C GLU A 162 -15.45 -25.84 -1.18
N THR A 163 -15.91 -25.79 0.08
CA THR A 163 -15.66 -24.72 1.05
C THR A 163 -14.19 -24.37 1.28
N GLU A 164 -13.27 -25.33 1.23
CA GLU A 164 -11.84 -25.08 1.52
C GLU A 164 -11.12 -24.47 0.30
N THR A 165 -11.45 -24.95 -0.90
CA THR A 165 -11.04 -24.34 -2.17
C THR A 165 -11.59 -22.92 -2.30
N LEU A 166 -12.86 -22.72 -1.94
CA LEU A 166 -13.49 -21.39 -1.92
C LEU A 166 -12.80 -20.43 -0.94
N ARG A 167 -12.35 -20.91 0.23
CA ARG A 167 -11.58 -20.09 1.17
C ARG A 167 -10.25 -19.64 0.58
N GLN A 168 -9.50 -20.55 -0.04
CA GLN A 168 -8.24 -20.19 -0.70
C GLN A 168 -8.44 -19.17 -1.83
N GLN A 169 -9.48 -19.37 -2.65
CA GLN A 169 -9.85 -18.42 -3.70
C GLN A 169 -10.26 -17.06 -3.12
N LEU A 170 -11.04 -17.04 -2.04
CA LEU A 170 -11.44 -15.81 -1.34
C LEU A 170 -10.22 -15.02 -0.85
N HIS A 171 -9.28 -15.69 -0.16
CA HIS A 171 -8.05 -15.03 0.32
C HIS A 171 -7.24 -14.45 -0.84
N SER A 172 -7.04 -15.21 -1.92
CA SER A 172 -6.31 -14.72 -3.10
C SER A 172 -6.98 -13.50 -3.74
N THR A 173 -8.31 -13.50 -3.80
CA THR A 173 -9.11 -12.39 -4.35
C THR A 173 -9.05 -11.17 -3.43
N GLN A 174 -9.12 -11.36 -2.11
CA GLN A 174 -8.98 -10.27 -1.15
C GLN A 174 -7.61 -9.59 -1.27
N SER A 175 -6.53 -10.35 -1.44
CA SER A 175 -5.20 -9.79 -1.68
C SER A 175 -5.13 -9.00 -3.00
N GLN A 176 -5.76 -9.49 -4.07
CA GLN A 176 -5.84 -8.77 -5.34
C GLN A 176 -6.60 -7.44 -5.19
N ILE A 177 -7.74 -7.45 -4.51
CA ILE A 177 -8.54 -6.24 -4.22
C ILE A 177 -7.71 -5.24 -3.42
N TRP A 178 -6.98 -5.69 -2.41
CA TRP A 178 -6.12 -4.82 -1.61
C TRP A 178 -5.04 -4.15 -2.47
N SER A 179 -4.34 -4.90 -3.33
CA SER A 179 -3.35 -4.34 -4.27
C SER A 179 -3.98 -3.31 -5.21
N MET A 180 -5.12 -3.64 -5.81
CA MET A 180 -5.84 -2.75 -6.72
C MET A 180 -6.28 -1.46 -6.03
N ASN A 181 -6.76 -1.54 -4.78
CA ASN A 181 -7.14 -0.36 -4.01
C ASN A 181 -5.94 0.57 -3.77
N HIS A 182 -4.77 0.02 -3.49
CA HIS A 182 -3.57 0.82 -3.30
C HIS A 182 -3.11 1.47 -4.61
N ASP A 183 -3.16 0.75 -5.74
CA ASP A 183 -2.86 1.32 -7.06
C ASP A 183 -3.86 2.41 -7.46
N ILE A 184 -5.15 2.22 -7.16
CA ILE A 184 -6.19 3.25 -7.34
C ILE A 184 -5.89 4.48 -6.48
N GLN A 185 -5.50 4.29 -5.22
CA GLN A 185 -5.15 5.40 -4.33
C GLN A 185 -3.95 6.19 -4.91
N ARG A 186 -2.89 5.50 -5.32
CA ARG A 186 -1.71 6.13 -5.92
C ARG A 186 -2.06 6.91 -7.19
N ALA A 187 -2.87 6.31 -8.07
CA ALA A 187 -3.34 6.98 -9.29
C ALA A 187 -4.20 8.21 -8.97
N ASN A 188 -5.06 8.13 -7.95
CA ASN A 188 -5.86 9.26 -7.49
C ASN A 188 -4.99 10.39 -6.92
N GLU A 189 -3.98 10.07 -6.10
CA GLU A 189 -3.04 11.05 -5.56
C GLU A 189 -2.24 11.74 -6.68
N GLN A 190 -1.74 10.98 -7.66
CA GLN A 190 -1.07 11.52 -8.84
C GLN A 190 -2.00 12.42 -9.66
N SER A 191 -3.24 11.99 -9.88
CA SER A 191 -4.25 12.78 -10.59
C SER A 191 -4.56 14.08 -9.85
N GLN A 192 -4.73 14.05 -8.53
CA GLN A 192 -4.94 15.24 -7.71
C GLN A 192 -3.75 16.19 -7.77
N SER A 193 -2.52 15.66 -7.66
CA SER A 193 -1.30 16.45 -7.77
C SER A 193 -1.18 17.17 -9.12
N LEU A 194 -1.51 16.48 -10.22
CA LEU A 194 -1.53 17.08 -11.55
C LEU A 194 -2.61 18.16 -11.67
N LEU A 195 -3.81 17.90 -11.15
CA LEU A 195 -4.90 18.88 -11.14
C LEU A 195 -4.53 20.14 -10.35
N GLU A 196 -3.89 20.01 -9.20
CA GLU A 196 -3.39 21.16 -8.43
C GLU A 196 -2.30 21.93 -9.17
N SER A 197 -1.41 21.22 -9.88
CA SER A 197 -0.39 21.86 -10.72
C SER A 197 -1.03 22.66 -11.88
N ILE A 198 -2.06 22.10 -12.53
CA ILE A 198 -2.84 22.80 -13.56
C ILE A 198 -3.54 24.04 -12.97
N LYS A 199 -4.17 23.92 -11.80
CA LYS A 199 -4.80 25.06 -11.12
C LYS A 199 -3.80 26.15 -10.81
N HIS A 200 -2.64 25.80 -10.23
CA HIS A 200 -1.60 26.76 -9.89
C HIS A 200 -1.09 27.48 -11.13
N HIS A 201 -0.81 26.73 -12.20
CA HIS A 201 -0.39 27.31 -13.48
C HIS A 201 -1.47 28.26 -14.04
N PHE A 202 -2.74 27.84 -14.04
CA PHE A 202 -3.86 28.66 -14.47
C PHE A 202 -3.91 29.99 -13.70
N PHE A 203 -3.94 29.94 -12.36
CA PHE A 203 -4.03 31.15 -11.53
C PHE A 203 -2.76 32.01 -11.54
N SER A 204 -1.61 31.46 -11.98
CA SER A 204 -0.39 32.25 -12.18
C SER A 204 -0.46 33.14 -13.44
N ILE A 205 -1.29 32.78 -14.42
CA ILE A 205 -1.44 33.48 -15.70
C ILE A 205 -2.74 34.30 -15.73
N ALA A 206 -3.82 33.71 -15.23
CA ALA A 206 -5.15 34.31 -15.22
C ALA A 206 -5.20 35.47 -14.23
N LYS A 207 -5.60 36.64 -14.73
CA LYS A 207 -5.76 37.86 -13.92
C LYS A 207 -7.23 38.08 -13.61
N PRO A 208 -7.60 38.63 -12.45
CA PRO A 208 -8.97 39.09 -12.24
C PRO A 208 -9.39 40.04 -13.36
N ALA A 209 -10.54 39.78 -13.99
CA ALA A 209 -11.02 40.61 -15.09
C ALA A 209 -11.40 42.00 -14.57
N THR A 210 -10.98 43.02 -15.31
CA THR A 210 -11.35 44.41 -15.01
C THR A 210 -12.80 44.69 -15.42
N PRO A 211 -13.48 45.67 -14.78
CA PRO A 211 -14.83 46.07 -15.20
C PRO A 211 -14.90 46.50 -16.68
N ALA A 212 -13.81 47.03 -17.22
CA ALA A 212 -13.70 47.42 -18.62
C ALA A 212 -13.71 46.20 -19.56
N GLU A 213 -12.97 45.13 -19.21
CA GLU A 213 -12.93 43.89 -20.01
C GLU A 213 -14.26 43.15 -19.99
N ILE A 214 -14.93 43.09 -18.83
CA ILE A 214 -16.27 42.50 -18.69
C ILE A 214 -17.25 43.25 -19.59
N LYS A 215 -17.29 44.59 -19.45
CA LYS A 215 -18.19 45.43 -20.23
C LYS A 215 -17.90 45.36 -21.73
N ALA A 216 -16.62 45.31 -22.12
CA ALA A 216 -16.23 45.19 -23.52
C ALA A 216 -16.77 43.89 -24.15
N TRP A 217 -16.72 42.77 -23.44
CA TRP A 217 -17.31 41.52 -23.91
C TRP A 217 -18.84 41.61 -23.99
N GLU A 218 -19.52 42.09 -22.93
CA GLU A 218 -20.98 42.21 -22.89
C GLU A 218 -21.54 43.15 -23.97
N ASP A 219 -20.90 44.29 -24.20
CA ASP A 219 -21.32 45.25 -25.23
C ASP A 219 -21.08 44.71 -26.65
N GLY A 220 -19.98 43.97 -26.86
CA GLY A 220 -19.73 43.28 -28.13
C GLY A 220 -20.70 42.12 -28.38
N ALA A 221 -21.07 41.36 -27.33
CA ALA A 221 -22.06 40.30 -27.42
C ALA A 221 -23.44 40.84 -27.82
N LYS A 222 -23.86 42.01 -27.33
CA LYS A 222 -25.12 42.67 -27.76
C LYS A 222 -25.18 42.98 -29.26
N ALA A 223 -24.03 43.23 -29.88
CA ALA A 223 -23.93 43.44 -31.32
C ALA A 223 -23.89 42.11 -32.12
N SER A 224 -23.73 40.98 -31.42
CA SER A 224 -23.72 39.62 -31.97
C SER A 224 -25.10 38.95 -31.89
N TYR A 225 -25.19 37.66 -32.26
CA TYR A 225 -26.42 36.87 -32.16
C TYR A 225 -26.83 36.54 -30.70
N LEU A 226 -25.94 36.74 -29.73
CA LEU A 226 -26.15 36.49 -28.31
C LEU A 226 -26.76 37.74 -27.65
N LYS A 227 -28.09 37.83 -27.59
CA LYS A 227 -28.76 38.98 -26.96
C LYS A 227 -28.65 38.92 -25.43
N GLU A 228 -28.17 40.01 -24.84
CA GLU A 228 -28.19 40.32 -23.39
C GLU A 228 -27.59 39.27 -22.44
N ILE A 229 -26.51 38.58 -22.85
CA ILE A 229 -25.74 37.74 -21.92
C ILE A 229 -24.94 38.64 -20.98
N LYS A 230 -25.10 38.40 -19.67
CA LYS A 230 -24.25 38.96 -18.62
C LYS A 230 -23.27 37.92 -18.12
N ILE A 231 -22.04 38.32 -17.88
CA ILE A 231 -21.03 37.43 -17.32
C ILE A 231 -21.38 37.14 -15.85
N GLY A 232 -21.27 35.88 -15.42
CA GLY A 232 -21.57 35.49 -14.04
C GLY A 232 -20.66 36.21 -13.03
N ASN A 233 -21.22 36.64 -11.90
CA ASN A 233 -20.53 37.52 -10.93
C ASN A 233 -19.44 36.84 -10.06
N HIS A 234 -19.23 35.52 -10.16
CA HIS A 234 -18.33 34.79 -9.27
C HIS A 234 -17.05 34.37 -9.98
N GLY A 235 -15.90 34.86 -9.50
CA GLY A 235 -14.58 34.48 -9.97
C GLY A 235 -14.35 34.76 -11.45
N VAL A 236 -14.45 36.03 -11.87
CA VAL A 236 -14.23 36.43 -13.26
C VAL A 236 -12.74 36.68 -13.52
N TYR A 237 -12.17 35.94 -14.45
CA TYR A 237 -10.77 36.04 -14.85
C TYR A 237 -10.63 36.40 -16.33
N TYR A 238 -9.51 37.01 -16.67
CA TYR A 238 -9.11 37.36 -18.03
C TYR A 238 -7.75 36.72 -18.34
N VAL A 239 -7.63 36.18 -19.56
CA VAL A 239 -6.38 35.59 -20.08
C VAL A 239 -6.04 36.15 -21.46
N ASP A 240 -4.78 36.54 -21.63
CA ASP A 240 -4.20 37.11 -22.86
C ASP A 240 -3.15 36.19 -23.52
N ARG A 241 -2.96 34.98 -22.98
CA ARG A 241 -1.99 33.98 -23.44
C ARG A 241 -2.58 32.58 -23.35
N GLU A 242 -1.99 31.64 -24.08
CA GLU A 242 -2.46 30.24 -24.11
C GLU A 242 -2.55 29.66 -22.70
N VAL A 243 -3.65 28.95 -22.43
CA VAL A 243 -3.95 28.47 -21.08
C VAL A 243 -4.63 27.10 -21.09
N ILE A 244 -4.36 26.30 -20.05
CA ILE A 244 -5.10 25.08 -19.73
C ILE A 244 -6.07 25.40 -18.59
N VAL A 245 -7.38 25.22 -18.83
CA VAL A 245 -8.42 25.52 -17.84
C VAL A 245 -8.61 24.31 -16.92
N PRO A 246 -8.53 24.48 -15.59
CA PRO A 246 -8.79 23.39 -14.66
C PRO A 246 -10.29 23.03 -14.63
N PRO A 247 -10.65 21.75 -14.48
CA PRO A 247 -12.05 21.32 -14.42
C PRO A 247 -12.66 21.62 -13.04
N LEU A 248 -13.11 22.87 -12.84
CA LEU A 248 -13.72 23.34 -11.59
C LEU A 248 -15.24 23.10 -11.59
N HIS A 249 -15.80 22.84 -10.42
CA HIS A 249 -17.20 22.44 -10.22
C HIS A 249 -17.83 23.18 -9.04
N GLY A 250 -19.16 23.29 -9.04
CA GLY A 250 -19.93 23.88 -7.94
C GLY A 250 -19.53 25.34 -7.66
N ALA A 251 -19.42 25.70 -6.38
CA ALA A 251 -19.09 27.06 -5.95
C ALA A 251 -17.66 27.53 -6.34
N GLY A 252 -16.79 26.60 -6.78
CA GLY A 252 -15.44 26.91 -7.25
C GLY A 252 -15.33 27.15 -8.75
N SER A 253 -16.42 27.06 -9.51
CA SER A 253 -16.42 27.36 -10.95
C SER A 253 -16.09 28.82 -11.23
N ILE A 254 -15.44 29.09 -12.36
CA ILE A 254 -15.03 30.43 -12.76
C ILE A 254 -15.72 30.88 -14.05
N SER A 255 -15.79 32.19 -14.24
CA SER A 255 -16.06 32.81 -15.53
C SER A 255 -14.74 33.27 -16.14
N LEU A 256 -14.40 32.80 -17.33
CA LEU A 256 -13.13 33.11 -17.99
C LEU A 256 -13.35 33.88 -19.28
N ILE A 257 -12.81 35.09 -19.36
CA ILE A 257 -12.74 35.90 -20.57
C ILE A 257 -11.42 35.64 -21.28
N VAL A 258 -11.49 35.30 -22.55
CA VAL A 258 -10.35 34.90 -23.38
C VAL A 258 -10.11 35.97 -24.44
N ALA A 259 -8.90 36.53 -24.45
CA ALA A 259 -8.50 37.52 -25.45
C ALA A 259 -8.55 36.96 -26.88
N SER A 260 -8.65 37.86 -27.86
CA SER A 260 -8.69 37.50 -29.27
C SER A 260 -7.41 36.76 -29.70
N GLY A 261 -7.56 35.63 -30.40
CA GLY A 261 -6.47 34.80 -30.90
C GLY A 261 -5.83 33.86 -29.88
N VAL A 262 -6.31 33.81 -28.63
CA VAL A 262 -5.78 32.95 -27.58
C VAL A 262 -6.36 31.53 -27.67
N LYS A 263 -5.49 30.51 -27.63
CA LYS A 263 -5.90 29.11 -27.55
C LYS A 263 -6.15 28.67 -26.12
N VAL A 264 -7.23 27.91 -25.94
CA VAL A 264 -7.65 27.37 -24.65
C VAL A 264 -7.75 25.87 -24.72
N TYR A 265 -7.13 25.18 -23.76
CA TYR A 265 -7.13 23.72 -23.62
C TYR A 265 -7.80 23.30 -22.31
N GLY A 266 -8.12 22.01 -22.16
CA GLY A 266 -8.69 21.48 -20.92
C GLY A 266 -10.18 21.79 -20.72
N ILE A 267 -10.91 22.09 -21.80
CA ILE A 267 -12.36 22.30 -21.76
C ILE A 267 -13.05 20.95 -21.52
N ASP A 268 -13.22 20.60 -20.24
CA ASP A 268 -13.86 19.36 -19.81
C ASP A 268 -15.39 19.51 -19.84
N LYS A 269 -16.08 18.58 -20.52
CA LYS A 269 -17.55 18.47 -20.64
C LYS A 269 -18.29 18.35 -19.32
N TRP A 270 -17.60 18.11 -18.21
CA TRP A 270 -18.21 18.00 -16.89
C TRP A 270 -17.94 19.21 -15.99
N SER A 271 -16.96 20.07 -16.33
CA SER A 271 -16.65 21.29 -15.57
C SER A 271 -17.79 22.33 -15.63
N HIS A 272 -18.03 23.05 -14.53
CA HIS A 272 -19.06 24.10 -14.46
C HIS A 272 -18.53 25.50 -14.85
N ASN A 273 -17.35 25.57 -15.44
CA ASN A 273 -16.77 26.83 -15.88
C ASN A 273 -17.58 27.42 -17.04
N SER A 274 -17.63 28.75 -17.10
CA SER A 274 -18.23 29.50 -18.22
C SER A 274 -17.12 30.24 -18.96
N ILE A 275 -16.98 30.02 -20.28
CA ILE A 275 -15.88 30.59 -21.06
C ILE A 275 -16.43 31.53 -22.14
N TYR A 276 -15.89 32.75 -22.13
CA TYR A 276 -16.31 33.88 -22.95
C TYR A 276 -15.14 34.30 -23.85
N TYR A 277 -15.28 34.18 -25.16
CA TYR A 277 -14.22 34.52 -26.11
C TYR A 277 -14.47 35.90 -26.71
N MET A 278 -13.45 36.75 -26.72
CA MET A 278 -13.50 38.03 -27.45
C MET A 278 -13.60 37.83 -28.97
N ASP A 279 -13.12 36.69 -29.49
CA ASP A 279 -13.25 36.32 -30.90
C ASP A 279 -14.70 36.03 -31.26
N GLY A 280 -15.31 36.95 -32.02
CA GLY A 280 -16.70 36.84 -32.45
C GLY A 280 -17.71 36.86 -31.29
N PHE A 281 -17.29 37.29 -30.10
CA PHE A 281 -18.09 37.36 -28.88
C PHE A 281 -18.84 36.07 -28.57
N ARG A 282 -18.21 34.91 -28.82
CA ARG A 282 -18.82 33.59 -28.61
C ARG A 282 -18.62 33.08 -27.18
N THR A 283 -19.49 32.17 -26.78
CA THR A 283 -19.36 31.42 -25.52
C THR A 283 -19.04 29.95 -25.79
N ASP A 284 -18.59 29.22 -24.77
CA ASP A 284 -18.68 27.76 -24.81
C ASP A 284 -20.13 27.29 -24.69
N ALA A 285 -20.42 26.04 -25.05
CA ALA A 285 -21.78 25.53 -25.28
C ALA A 285 -22.72 25.52 -24.05
N ARG A 286 -22.27 26.05 -22.89
CA ARG A 286 -23.00 26.06 -21.61
C ARG A 286 -23.45 27.43 -21.13
N VAL A 287 -23.06 28.50 -21.81
CA VAL A 287 -23.55 29.87 -21.56
C VAL A 287 -24.60 30.23 -22.59
#